data_AF-Q710Q7-F1
#
_entry.id   AF-Q710Q7-F1
#
_cell.length_a   1.000
_cell.length_b   1.000
_cell.length_c   1.000
_cell.angle_alpha   90.00
_cell.angle_beta   90.00
_cell.angle_gamma   90.00
#
_symmetry.space_group_name_H-M   'P 1'
#
loop_
_entity.id
_entity.type
_entity.pdbx_description
1 polymer ?
#
loop_
_entity_poly.entity_id
_entity_poly.type
_entity_poly.pdbx_seq_one_letter_code
_entity_poly.pdbx_strand_id
1 'polypeptide(L)'
;ALYQWAFAIAAAGITSGSIAERTQFVAYLIYSSFLTGLVYPIVAHWFWSSDGWGSPARTENLLFGSGVIDFAGSGVVHLVGAVAGFWGAFIEGPRMGRFDHAGKPVPLRGHSGTLVVLGTFLLWFGWYGFNP
;
A
#
# COMPACT_ATOMS: atom_id res chain seq x y z
N ALA A 1 10.81 -15.79 3.36
CA ALA A 1 9.91 -15.96 2.19
C ALA A 1 8.45 -15.71 2.56
N LEU A 2 7.82 -16.53 3.41
CA LEU A 2 6.40 -16.37 3.76
C LEU A 2 6.03 -15.00 4.36
N TYR A 3 6.88 -14.43 5.21
CA TYR A 3 6.62 -13.12 5.81
C TYR A 3 6.60 -11.97 4.77
N GLN A 4 7.40 -12.07 3.70
CA GLN A 4 7.43 -11.07 2.61
C GLN A 4 6.14 -11.08 1.79
N TRP A 5 5.44 -12.21 1.72
CA TRP A 5 4.12 -12.27 1.08
C TRP A 5 3.06 -11.53 1.88
N ALA A 6 3.13 -11.55 3.22
CA ALA A 6 2.24 -10.76 4.05
C ALA A 6 2.43 -9.24 3.81
N PHE A 7 3.67 -8.79 3.67
CA PHE A 7 3.98 -7.40 3.30
C PHE A 7 3.46 -7.02 1.90
N ALA A 8 3.62 -7.90 0.90
CA ALA A 8 3.06 -7.68 -0.43
C ALA A 8 1.52 -7.57 -0.40
N ILE A 9 0.86 -8.44 0.37
CA ILE A 9 -0.60 -8.41 0.57
C ILE A 9 -1.03 -7.11 1.26
N ALA A 10 -0.26 -6.61 2.23
CA ALA A 10 -0.55 -5.34 2.88
C ALA A 10 -0.52 -4.16 1.89
N ALA A 11 0.48 -4.09 1.00
CA ALA A 11 0.56 -3.06 -0.05
C ALA A 11 -0.66 -3.12 -1.00
N ALA A 12 -1.07 -4.31 -1.41
CA ALA A 12 -2.27 -4.51 -2.23
C ALA A 12 -3.57 -4.15 -1.46
N GLY A 13 -3.63 -4.48 -0.16
CA GLY A 13 -4.76 -4.16 0.71
C GLY A 13 -4.97 -2.65 0.91
N ILE A 14 -3.89 -1.86 1.01
CA ILE A 14 -3.99 -0.39 1.03
C ILE A 14 -4.62 0.12 -0.28
N THR A 15 -4.14 -0.41 -1.41
CA THR A 15 -4.67 -0.01 -2.72
C THR A 15 -6.15 -0.38 -2.87
N SER A 16 -6.54 -1.59 -2.48
CA SER A 16 -7.92 -2.05 -2.61
C SER A 16 -8.92 -1.16 -1.88
N GLY A 17 -8.58 -0.67 -0.68
CA GLY A 17 -9.41 0.25 0.09
C GLY A 17 -9.65 1.60 -0.60
N SER A 18 -8.65 2.10 -1.32
CA SER A 18 -8.72 3.40 -2.01
C SER A 18 -9.62 3.39 -3.26
N ILE A 19 -9.72 2.24 -3.93
CA ILE A 19 -10.49 2.07 -5.17
C ILE A 19 -11.81 1.31 -4.97
N ALA A 20 -12.13 0.94 -3.73
CA ALA A 20 -13.35 0.22 -3.38
C ALA A 20 -14.65 0.86 -3.94
N GLU A 21 -15.67 0.02 -4.08
CA GLU A 21 -17.06 0.30 -4.51
C GLU A 21 -17.30 0.58 -6.00
N ARG A 22 -16.28 1.00 -6.77
CA ARG A 22 -16.46 1.42 -8.18
C ARG A 22 -15.53 0.78 -9.19
N THR A 23 -14.47 0.11 -8.74
CA THR A 23 -13.55 -0.60 -9.62
C THR A 23 -14.10 -1.96 -10.03
N GLN A 24 -13.97 -2.28 -11.31
CA GLN A 24 -14.32 -3.59 -11.85
C GLN A 24 -13.44 -4.68 -11.23
N PHE A 25 -14.05 -5.80 -10.85
CA PHE A 25 -13.34 -6.88 -10.16
C PHE A 25 -12.15 -7.43 -10.96
N VAL A 26 -12.31 -7.60 -12.28
CA VAL A 26 -11.23 -8.07 -13.16
C VAL A 26 -10.07 -7.07 -13.22
N ALA A 27 -10.38 -5.77 -13.29
CA ALA A 27 -9.36 -4.73 -13.24
C ALA A 27 -8.60 -4.76 -11.91
N TYR A 28 -9.29 -4.96 -10.79
CA TYR A 28 -8.67 -5.13 -9.48
C TYR A 28 -7.74 -6.34 -9.41
N LEU A 29 -8.12 -7.49 -9.97
CA LEU A 29 -7.27 -8.68 -9.98
C LEU A 29 -5.99 -8.47 -10.80
N ILE A 30 -6.11 -7.89 -12.00
CA ILE A 30 -4.96 -7.56 -12.84
C ILE A 30 -4.04 -6.59 -12.12
N TYR A 31 -4.61 -5.52 -11.57
CA TYR A 31 -3.88 -4.49 -10.84
C TYR A 31 -3.13 -5.08 -9.64
N SER A 32 -3.81 -5.88 -8.81
CA SER A 32 -3.21 -6.51 -7.63
C SER A 32 -2.10 -7.48 -8.01
N SER A 33 -2.29 -8.26 -9.08
CA SER A 33 -1.28 -9.19 -9.58
C SER A 33 -0.04 -8.45 -10.08
N PHE A 34 -0.22 -7.34 -10.78
CA PHE A 34 0.88 -6.51 -11.26
C PHE A 34 1.62 -5.82 -10.12
N LEU A 35 0.88 -5.24 -9.16
CA LEU A 35 1.46 -4.58 -8.00
C LEU A 35 2.29 -5.56 -7.16
N THR A 36 1.75 -6.74 -6.86
CA THR A 36 2.41 -7.72 -5.97
C THR A 36 3.44 -8.59 -6.69
N GLY A 37 3.27 -8.84 -8.00
CA GLY A 37 4.17 -9.68 -8.79
C GLY A 37 5.33 -8.94 -9.46
N LEU A 38 5.22 -7.62 -9.65
CA LEU A 38 6.25 -6.82 -10.33
C LEU A 38 6.68 -5.59 -9.53
N VAL A 39 5.77 -4.68 -9.24
CA VAL A 39 6.13 -3.37 -8.65
C VAL A 39 6.72 -3.53 -7.24
N TYR A 40 6.01 -4.22 -6.36
CA TYR A 40 6.43 -4.42 -4.97
C TYR A 40 7.78 -5.18 -4.88
N PRO A 41 7.99 -6.32 -5.57
CA PRO A 41 9.27 -7.03 -5.53
C PRO A 41 10.46 -6.19 -6.00
N ILE A 42 10.27 -5.34 -7.03
CA ILE A 42 11.31 -4.43 -7.51
C ILE A 42 11.67 -3.41 -6.44
N VAL A 43 10.69 -2.75 -5.83
CA VAL A 43 10.93 -1.75 -4.77
C VAL A 43 11.51 -2.39 -3.51
N ALA A 44 11.02 -3.57 -3.12
CA ALA A 44 11.57 -4.33 -2.02
C ALA A 44 13.04 -4.70 -2.28
N HIS A 45 13.37 -5.12 -3.50
CA HIS A 45 14.76 -5.40 -3.87
C HIS A 45 15.65 -4.16 -3.76
N TRP A 46 15.17 -2.97 -4.16
CA TRP A 46 15.96 -1.74 -4.08
C TRP A 46 16.44 -1.39 -2.68
N PHE A 47 15.61 -1.59 -1.65
CA PHE A 47 15.88 -1.10 -0.30
C PHE A 47 16.16 -2.21 0.72
N TRP A 48 15.67 -3.44 0.50
CA TRP A 48 15.83 -4.56 1.45
C TRP A 48 16.74 -5.68 0.96
N SER A 49 17.15 -5.69 -0.31
CA SER A 49 18.17 -6.64 -0.78
C SER A 49 19.57 -6.16 -0.40
N SER A 50 20.51 -7.06 -0.15
CA SER A 50 21.91 -6.70 0.14
C SER A 50 22.61 -6.01 -1.04
N ASP A 51 22.17 -6.31 -2.26
CA ASP A 51 22.65 -5.75 -3.52
C ASP A 51 21.71 -4.70 -4.13
N GLY A 52 20.63 -4.33 -3.43
CA GLY A 52 19.72 -3.26 -3.82
C GLY A 52 20.45 -1.92 -3.87
N TRP A 53 20.18 -1.07 -4.87
CA TRP A 53 20.93 0.19 -5.07
C TRP A 53 20.76 1.20 -3.92
N GLY A 54 19.62 1.17 -3.23
CA GLY A 54 19.32 2.05 -2.10
C GLY A 54 19.51 1.37 -0.74
N SER A 55 19.98 0.13 -0.71
CA SER A 55 20.08 -0.65 0.52
C SER A 55 21.15 -0.12 1.46
N PRO A 56 20.89 -0.03 2.77
CA PRO A 56 21.90 0.33 3.77
C PRO A 56 22.87 -0.82 4.06
N ALA A 57 22.60 -2.04 3.57
CA ALA A 57 23.48 -3.20 3.71
C ALA A 57 24.58 -3.28 2.64
N ARG A 58 24.59 -2.35 1.66
CA ARG A 58 25.66 -2.30 0.65
C ARG A 58 26.99 -1.92 1.32
N THR A 59 28.09 -2.45 0.79
CA THR A 59 29.44 -2.10 1.22
C THR A 59 30.03 -0.89 0.50
N GLU A 60 29.46 -0.52 -0.65
CA GLU A 60 29.94 0.55 -1.51
C GLU A 60 28.78 1.29 -2.21
N ASN A 61 29.05 2.54 -2.63
CA ASN A 61 28.10 3.39 -3.35
C ASN A 61 26.75 3.57 -2.63
N LEU A 62 26.80 3.75 -1.31
CA LEU A 62 25.60 3.98 -0.51
C LEU A 62 24.88 5.24 -0.98
N LEU A 63 23.55 5.11 -1.19
CA LEU A 63 22.69 6.24 -1.50
C LEU A 63 22.78 7.27 -0.36
N PHE A 64 23.13 8.52 -0.70
CA PHE A 64 23.35 9.60 0.28
C PHE A 64 24.35 9.26 1.41
N GLY A 65 25.25 8.31 1.18
CA GLY A 65 26.27 7.89 2.16
C GLY A 65 25.77 6.94 3.24
N SER A 66 24.48 6.60 3.29
CA SER A 66 23.90 5.69 4.31
C SER A 66 23.01 4.58 3.76
N GLY A 67 22.49 4.73 2.54
CA GLY A 67 21.34 3.95 2.08
C GLY A 67 20.04 4.40 2.75
N VAL A 68 18.94 3.71 2.42
CA VAL A 68 17.59 3.96 2.92
C VAL A 68 17.28 3.00 4.07
N ILE A 69 17.10 3.53 5.26
CA ILE A 69 16.68 2.74 6.42
C ILE A 69 15.17 2.69 6.45
N ASP A 70 14.60 1.55 6.06
CA ASP A 70 13.18 1.26 6.16
C ASP A 70 13.00 -0.07 6.91
N PHE A 71 12.76 -0.02 8.22
CA PHE A 71 12.81 -1.22 9.06
C PHE A 71 11.66 -2.20 8.78
N ALA A 72 10.43 -1.68 8.71
CA ALA A 72 9.20 -2.46 8.59
C ALA A 72 8.34 -2.05 7.39
N GLY A 73 8.83 -1.19 6.50
CA GLY A 73 8.18 -0.95 5.20
C GLY A 73 7.31 0.30 5.16
N SER A 74 7.66 1.35 5.89
CA SER A 74 7.03 2.67 5.74
C SER A 74 7.12 3.17 4.30
N GLY A 75 8.25 2.94 3.64
CA GLY A 75 8.43 3.19 2.21
C GLY A 75 7.97 2.00 1.37
N VAL A 76 8.63 0.85 1.55
CA VAL A 76 8.49 -0.34 0.69
C VAL A 76 7.06 -0.89 0.64
N VAL A 77 6.29 -0.76 1.72
CA VAL A 77 4.93 -1.32 1.82
C VAL A 77 3.90 -0.21 1.81
N HIS A 78 3.97 0.71 2.79
CA HIS A 78 2.92 1.71 2.99
C HIS A 78 2.94 2.80 1.92
N LEU A 79 4.09 3.39 1.62
CA LEU A 79 4.17 4.41 0.58
C LEU A 79 3.91 3.82 -0.81
N VAL A 80 4.45 2.65 -1.13
CA VAL A 80 4.15 1.95 -2.39
C VAL A 80 2.65 1.72 -2.54
N GLY A 81 2.01 1.13 -1.52
CA GLY A 81 0.56 0.92 -1.51
C GLY A 81 -0.24 2.22 -1.57
N ALA A 82 0.21 3.28 -0.90
CA ALA A 82 -0.44 4.59 -0.91
C ALA A 82 -0.36 5.29 -2.27
N VAL A 83 0.81 5.27 -2.93
CA VAL A 83 1.00 5.85 -4.27
C VAL A 83 0.20 5.06 -5.31
N ALA A 84 0.22 3.72 -5.21
CA ALA A 84 -0.60 2.83 -6.03
C ALA A 84 -2.09 3.16 -5.85
N GLY A 85 -2.57 3.24 -4.60
CA GLY A 85 -3.96 3.58 -4.31
C GLY A 85 -4.35 5.00 -4.75
N PHE A 86 -3.46 5.98 -4.59
CA PHE A 86 -3.67 7.34 -5.05
C PHE A 86 -3.89 7.39 -6.57
N TRP A 87 -2.98 6.79 -7.36
CA TRP A 87 -3.11 6.77 -8.80
C TRP A 87 -4.32 5.96 -9.26
N GLY A 88 -4.59 4.81 -8.63
CA GLY A 88 -5.79 4.03 -8.88
C GLY A 88 -7.06 4.86 -8.66
N ALA A 89 -7.18 5.53 -7.52
CA ALA A 89 -8.34 6.34 -7.20
C ALA A 89 -8.47 7.58 -8.10
N PHE A 90 -7.36 8.17 -8.53
CA PHE A 90 -7.33 9.30 -9.45
C PHE A 90 -7.83 8.89 -10.85
N ILE A 91 -7.36 7.76 -11.37
CA ILE A 91 -7.74 7.24 -12.69
C ILE A 91 -9.21 6.79 -12.70
N GLU A 92 -9.65 6.07 -11.66
CA GLU A 92 -11.05 5.62 -11.51
C GLU A 92 -12.02 6.79 -11.30
N GLY A 93 -11.52 7.93 -10.82
CA GLY A 93 -12.32 9.09 -10.49
C GLY A 93 -13.11 8.93 -9.17
N PRO A 94 -13.94 9.94 -8.82
CA PRO A 94 -14.66 9.96 -7.56
C PRO A 94 -15.84 8.99 -7.53
N ARG A 95 -16.20 8.54 -6.32
CA ARG A 95 -17.45 7.78 -6.09
C ARG A 95 -18.66 8.62 -6.50
N MET A 96 -19.72 7.97 -6.97
CA MET A 96 -20.99 8.65 -7.23
C MET A 96 -21.50 9.31 -5.95
N GLY A 97 -21.95 10.56 -6.06
CA GLY A 97 -22.41 11.35 -4.90
C GLY A 97 -21.29 11.85 -3.98
N ARG A 98 -20.00 11.67 -4.32
CA ARG A 98 -18.89 12.23 -3.53
C ARG A 98 -18.83 13.76 -3.59
N PHE A 99 -19.27 14.34 -4.70
CA PHE A 99 -19.29 15.77 -4.94
C PHE A 99 -20.68 16.20 -5.44
N ASP A 100 -21.15 17.38 -5.01
CA ASP A 100 -22.38 17.98 -5.51
C ASP A 100 -22.19 18.65 -6.88
N HIS A 101 -23.26 19.24 -7.43
CA HIS A 101 -23.21 19.93 -8.73
C HIS A 101 -22.26 21.14 -8.77
N ALA A 102 -21.89 21.70 -7.61
CA ALA A 102 -20.91 22.77 -7.49
C ALA A 102 -19.48 22.24 -7.24
N GLY A 103 -19.29 20.92 -7.23
CA GLY A 103 -18.01 20.27 -6.97
C GLY A 103 -17.63 20.23 -5.48
N LYS A 104 -18.54 20.59 -4.57
CA LYS A 104 -18.26 20.59 -3.12
C LYS A 104 -18.32 19.15 -2.58
N PRO A 105 -17.39 18.75 -1.70
CA PRO A 105 -17.40 17.41 -1.12
C PRO A 105 -18.64 17.17 -0.26
N VAL A 106 -19.30 16.05 -0.51
CA VAL A 106 -20.44 15.55 0.27
C VAL A 106 -19.97 14.45 1.22
N PRO A 107 -20.30 14.50 2.53
CA PRO A 107 -19.94 13.45 3.48
C PRO A 107 -20.58 12.11 3.10
N LEU A 108 -19.74 11.08 2.88
CA LEU A 108 -20.17 9.69 2.78
C LEU A 108 -20.09 9.07 4.17
N ARG A 109 -21.24 8.70 4.75
CA ARG A 109 -21.28 8.13 6.11
C ARG A 109 -20.73 6.71 6.09
N GLY A 110 -19.96 6.35 7.12
CA GLY A 110 -19.51 4.99 7.34
C GLY A 110 -20.68 4.03 7.55
N HIS A 111 -20.56 2.81 7.06
CA HIS A 111 -21.61 1.79 7.09
C HIS A 111 -21.68 1.03 8.43
N SER A 112 -20.57 0.88 9.16
CA SER A 112 -20.55 0.22 10.48
C SER A 112 -19.33 0.64 11.31
N GLY A 113 -19.57 1.28 12.47
CA GLY A 113 -18.51 1.62 13.41
C GLY A 113 -17.89 0.37 14.07
N THR A 114 -18.68 -0.66 14.33
CA THR A 114 -18.21 -1.91 14.94
C THR A 114 -17.18 -2.62 14.06
N LEU A 115 -17.41 -2.68 12.74
CA LEU A 115 -16.47 -3.29 11.81
C LEU A 115 -15.17 -2.48 11.70
N VAL A 116 -15.24 -1.15 11.76
CA VAL A 116 -14.06 -0.28 11.78
C VAL A 116 -13.22 -0.56 13.04
N VAL A 117 -13.85 -0.64 14.21
CA VAL A 117 -13.14 -0.93 15.47
C VAL A 117 -12.53 -2.33 15.44
N LEU A 118 -13.29 -3.35 15.02
CA LEU A 118 -12.77 -4.72 14.88
C LEU A 118 -11.58 -4.78 13.92
N GLY A 119 -11.70 -4.18 12.73
CA GLY A 119 -10.60 -4.11 11.76
C GLY A 119 -9.37 -3.38 12.32
N THR A 120 -9.58 -2.31 13.08
CA THR A 120 -8.50 -1.57 13.75
C THR A 120 -7.78 -2.44 14.77
N PHE A 121 -8.50 -3.22 15.59
CA PHE A 121 -7.87 -4.15 16.53
C PHE A 121 -7.09 -5.26 15.83
N LEU A 122 -7.62 -5.81 14.72
CA LEU A 122 -6.90 -6.82 13.93
C LEU A 122 -5.63 -6.25 13.30
N LEU A 123 -5.68 -5.04 12.75
CA LEU A 123 -4.50 -4.35 12.20
C LEU A 123 -3.48 -4.04 13.29
N TRP A 124 -3.92 -3.53 14.44
CA TRP A 124 -3.03 -3.21 15.56
C TRP A 124 -2.35 -4.46 16.13
N PHE A 125 -3.10 -5.54 16.34
CA PHE A 125 -2.53 -6.82 16.77
C PHE A 125 -1.53 -7.37 15.73
N GLY A 126 -1.91 -7.38 14.45
CA GLY A 126 -1.03 -7.79 13.37
C GLY A 126 0.25 -6.93 13.27
N TRP A 127 0.18 -5.67 13.70
CA TRP A 127 1.32 -4.75 13.67
C TRP A 127 2.49 -5.20 14.55
N TYR A 128 2.25 -5.94 15.64
CA TYR A 128 3.33 -6.53 16.44
C TYR A 128 4.12 -7.59 15.66
N GLY A 129 3.49 -8.31 14.73
CA GLY A 129 4.19 -9.22 13.82
C GLY A 129 4.82 -8.51 12.62
N PHE A 130 4.30 -7.35 12.24
CA PHE A 130 4.78 -6.51 11.15
C PHE A 130 6.04 -5.72 11.53
N ASN A 131 6.15 -5.34 12.81
CA ASN A 131 7.25 -4.56 13.39
C ASN A 131 7.78 -5.26 14.66
N PRO A 132 8.44 -6.42 14.51
CA PRO A 132 8.96 -7.19 15.64
C PRO A 132 10.11 -6.49 16.38
#